data_AF-A0A972EHU9-F1
#
_entry.id   AF-A0A972EHU9-F1
#
_cell.length_a   1.000
_cell.length_b   1.000
_cell.length_c   1.000
_cell.angle_alpha   90.00
_cell.angle_beta   90.00
_cell.angle_gamma   90.00
#
_symmetry.space_group_name_H-M   'P 1'
#
loop_
_entity.id
_entity.type
_entity.pdbx_description
1 polymer ?
#
loop_
_entity_poly.entity_id
_entity_poly.type
_entity_poly.pdbx_seq_one_letter_code
_entity_poly.pdbx_strand_id
1 'polypeptide(L)'
;MHKKIIIFVLITLFLLTGCWDKVEIDDRAHIDAIGIDKYTPSSNEEEMPSRYVFTFVFPEPKKEEAEDVTVSSVGENLYSVSRIMASRSNKDLFLGHLRTVVLGVDVAENPDDFRHILDGIENNRFLSRRVVLAMTEGSAKEAVEVSPPMEKRVGEFISGIFRRSDRIPRIVGGTAGDILRDLHESGNTIIPKMVPGETDIKIAGGGIINNFKFRGWLGEVEAAHLLVLKGETKCL
;
A
#
# COMPACT_ATOMS: atom_id res chain seq x y z
N MET A 1 29.18 9.08 -53.61
CA MET A 1 28.09 8.36 -52.89
C MET A 1 28.52 7.86 -51.51
N HIS A 2 29.78 7.43 -51.31
CA HIS A 2 30.27 6.91 -50.03
C HIS A 2 30.17 7.86 -48.82
N LYS A 3 30.37 9.18 -48.99
CA LYS A 3 30.23 10.15 -47.88
C LYS A 3 28.82 10.21 -47.28
N LYS A 4 27.78 10.09 -48.10
CA LYS A 4 26.38 10.09 -47.63
C LYS A 4 26.02 8.79 -46.90
N ILE A 5 26.58 7.67 -47.35
CA ILE A 5 26.42 6.36 -46.70
C ILE A 5 27.11 6.37 -45.32
N ILE A 6 28.32 6.92 -45.22
CA ILE A 6 29.04 7.03 -43.94
C ILE A 6 28.27 7.89 -42.93
N ILE A 7 27.71 9.03 -43.38
CA ILE A 7 26.89 9.91 -42.53
C ILE A 7 25.61 9.19 -42.06
N PHE A 8 24.95 8.45 -42.95
CA PHE A 8 23.75 7.69 -42.60
C PHE A 8 24.05 6.60 -41.56
N VAL A 9 25.15 5.87 -41.72
CA VAL A 9 25.60 4.83 -40.77
C VAL A 9 25.95 5.44 -39.40
N LEU A 10 26.59 6.61 -39.38
CA LEU A 10 26.91 7.34 -38.15
C LEU A 10 25.66 7.81 -37.39
N ILE A 11 24.63 8.28 -38.13
CA ILE A 11 23.34 8.67 -37.55
C ILE A 11 22.61 7.46 -36.97
N THR A 12 22.60 6.33 -37.66
CA THR A 12 22.00 5.10 -37.11
C THR A 12 22.72 4.61 -35.87
N LEU A 13 24.06 4.70 -35.80
CA LEU A 13 24.82 4.32 -34.60
C LEU A 13 24.45 5.19 -33.38
N PHE A 14 24.15 6.48 -33.59
CA PHE A 14 23.69 7.36 -32.52
C PHE A 14 22.26 7.03 -32.07
N LEU A 15 21.41 6.57 -32.99
CA LEU A 15 20.03 6.14 -32.73
C LEU A 15 19.93 4.72 -32.12
N LEU A 16 21.02 3.93 -32.18
CA LEU A 16 21.14 2.62 -31.53
C LEU A 16 21.65 2.71 -30.08
N THR A 17 21.72 3.91 -29.49
CA THR A 17 21.93 4.05 -28.04
C THR A 17 20.69 3.53 -27.31
N GLY A 18 20.69 2.23 -27.01
CA GLY A 18 19.63 1.58 -26.23
C GLY A 18 19.50 2.21 -24.83
N CYS A 19 18.33 2.05 -24.22
CA CYS A 19 18.03 2.60 -22.90
C CYS A 19 19.08 2.16 -21.87
N TRP A 20 19.93 3.09 -21.45
CA TRP A 20 20.99 2.90 -20.46
C TRP A 20 20.45 2.51 -19.07
N ASP A 21 19.18 2.79 -18.80
CA ASP A 21 18.55 2.65 -17.48
C ASP A 21 17.68 1.38 -17.37
N LYS A 22 18.27 0.22 -17.69
CA LYS A 22 17.59 -1.08 -17.54
C LYS A 22 18.00 -1.72 -16.22
N VAL A 23 17.11 -1.68 -15.24
CA VAL A 23 17.21 -2.52 -14.03
C VAL A 23 16.55 -3.86 -14.32
N GLU A 24 17.31 -4.95 -14.17
CA GLU A 24 16.84 -6.31 -14.43
C GLU A 24 15.76 -6.75 -13.43
N ILE A 25 14.96 -7.76 -13.79
CA ILE A 25 13.88 -8.24 -12.93
C ILE A 25 14.42 -8.93 -11.66
N ASP A 26 15.59 -9.56 -11.75
CA ASP A 26 16.22 -10.28 -10.65
C ASP A 26 16.85 -9.34 -9.61
N ASP A 27 17.20 -8.12 -10.04
CA ASP A 27 17.71 -7.04 -9.19
C ASP A 27 16.59 -6.31 -8.42
N ARG A 28 15.33 -6.68 -8.67
CA ARG A 28 14.16 -6.08 -8.01
C ARG A 28 13.65 -6.95 -6.87
N ALA A 29 13.37 -6.29 -5.74
CA ALA A 29 12.63 -6.89 -4.64
C ALA A 29 11.16 -6.51 -4.77
N HIS A 30 10.32 -7.48 -5.13
CA HIS A 30 8.88 -7.29 -5.29
C HIS A 30 8.21 -7.18 -3.92
N ILE A 31 7.28 -6.24 -3.77
CA ILE A 31 6.54 -6.03 -2.52
C ILE A 31 5.07 -6.34 -2.76
N ASP A 32 4.47 -7.13 -1.89
CA ASP A 32 3.05 -7.52 -1.99
C ASP A 32 2.15 -6.62 -1.12
N ALA A 33 2.59 -6.32 0.10
CA ALA A 33 1.90 -5.46 1.05
C ALA A 33 2.85 -4.54 1.82
N ILE A 34 2.33 -3.40 2.27
CA ILE A 34 3.03 -2.45 3.16
C ILE A 34 2.14 -2.13 4.36
N GLY A 35 2.68 -2.25 5.57
CA GLY A 35 2.11 -1.70 6.80
C GLY A 35 2.78 -0.37 7.14
N ILE A 36 2.01 0.63 7.56
CA ILE A 36 2.52 1.95 7.97
C ILE A 36 1.96 2.30 9.34
N ASP A 37 2.83 2.43 10.33
CA ASP A 37 2.50 2.87 11.68
C ASP A 37 3.24 4.18 12.01
N LYS A 38 2.71 4.97 12.94
CA LYS A 38 3.42 6.17 13.42
C LYS A 38 4.60 5.74 14.29
N TYR A 39 5.77 6.32 14.02
CA TYR A 39 6.92 6.05 14.87
C TYR A 39 6.79 6.83 16.17
N THR A 40 6.73 6.10 17.29
CA THR A 40 6.81 6.70 18.63
C THR A 40 8.22 6.46 19.17
N PRO A 41 9.04 7.51 19.36
CA PRO A 41 10.39 7.34 19.91
C PRO A 41 10.34 6.75 21.31
N SER A 42 11.32 5.93 21.63
CA SER A 42 11.54 5.48 23.00
C SER A 42 11.89 6.70 23.87
N SER A 43 11.48 6.70 25.15
CA SER A 43 11.62 7.80 26.14
C SER A 43 12.93 8.61 26.23
N ASN A 44 14.00 8.21 25.53
CA ASN A 44 15.32 8.87 25.51
C ASN A 44 15.73 9.44 24.14
N GLU A 45 14.86 9.41 23.13
CA GLU A 45 15.13 10.02 21.82
C GLU A 45 14.34 11.33 21.69
N GLU A 46 15.00 12.42 21.27
CA GLU A 46 14.36 13.70 20.98
C GLU A 46 13.19 13.51 20.00
N GLU A 47 12.11 14.27 20.19
CA GLU A 47 10.99 14.35 19.23
C GLU A 47 11.52 14.85 17.88
N MET A 48 11.91 13.91 17.04
CA MET A 48 12.29 14.13 15.65
C MET A 48 11.03 14.32 14.79
N PRO A 49 11.11 14.97 13.61
CA PRO A 49 9.96 15.17 12.72
C PRO A 49 9.22 13.86 12.42
N SER A 50 7.94 13.95 12.03
CA SER A 50 7.05 12.81 11.77
C SER A 50 7.74 11.68 11.01
N ARG A 51 8.13 10.65 11.76
CA ARG A 51 8.68 9.40 11.26
C ARG A 51 7.59 8.34 11.29
N TYR A 52 7.70 7.40 10.38
CA TYR A 52 6.79 6.27 10.29
C TYR A 52 7.60 4.99 10.24
N VAL A 53 7.01 3.92 10.73
CA VAL A 53 7.52 2.56 10.57
C VAL A 53 6.85 1.97 9.34
N PHE A 54 7.64 1.74 8.30
CA PHE A 54 7.17 1.03 7.11
C PHE A 54 7.58 -0.43 7.22
N THR A 55 6.59 -1.31 7.17
CA THR A 55 6.76 -2.76 7.19
C THR A 55 6.47 -3.31 5.80
N PHE A 56 7.46 -3.92 5.16
CA PHE A 56 7.34 -4.45 3.80
C PHE A 56 7.20 -5.97 3.83
N VAL A 57 6.24 -6.48 3.07
CA VAL A 57 6.01 -7.92 2.90
C VAL A 57 6.56 -8.34 1.54
N PHE A 58 7.56 -9.21 1.56
CA PHE A 58 8.21 -9.77 0.38
C PHE A 58 7.68 -11.19 0.12
N PRO A 59 7.01 -11.41 -1.02
CA PRO A 59 6.56 -12.76 -1.38
C PRO A 59 7.75 -13.59 -1.82
N GLU A 60 7.96 -14.76 -1.21
CA GLU A 60 8.97 -15.69 -1.69
C GLU A 60 8.47 -16.47 -2.93
N PRO A 61 9.16 -16.39 -4.09
CA PRO A 61 8.69 -17.01 -5.32
C PRO A 61 8.96 -18.52 -5.40
N LYS A 62 9.73 -19.11 -4.47
CA LYS A 62 10.33 -20.44 -4.68
C LYS A 62 9.64 -21.61 -3.97
N LYS A 63 8.65 -21.42 -3.11
CA LYS A 63 7.85 -22.53 -2.54
C LYS A 63 6.42 -22.09 -2.26
N GLU A 64 5.45 -22.94 -2.62
CA GLU A 64 4.04 -22.84 -2.16
C GLU A 64 3.91 -22.99 -0.63
N GLU A 65 5.02 -23.30 0.06
CA GLU A 65 5.14 -23.42 1.52
C GLU A 65 6.04 -22.39 2.19
N ALA A 66 6.59 -21.42 1.45
CA ALA A 66 7.38 -20.37 2.07
C ALA A 66 6.47 -19.30 2.69
N GLU A 67 6.77 -18.90 3.92
CA GLU A 67 6.17 -17.75 4.58
C GLU A 67 6.71 -16.46 3.95
N ASP A 68 5.87 -15.43 3.89
CA ASP A 68 6.29 -14.11 3.43
C ASP A 68 7.34 -13.53 4.39
N VAL A 69 8.40 -12.96 3.83
CA VAL A 69 9.44 -12.32 4.65
C VAL A 69 9.02 -10.89 4.92
N THR A 70 8.90 -10.55 6.20
CA THR A 70 8.55 -9.19 6.62
C THR A 70 9.76 -8.43 7.14
N VAL A 71 9.98 -7.22 6.63
CA VAL A 71 11.08 -6.35 7.08
C VAL A 71 10.56 -4.95 7.34
N SER A 72 10.86 -4.41 8.52
CA SER A 72 10.47 -3.05 8.90
C SER A 72 11.67 -2.09 8.85
N SER A 73 11.40 -0.84 8.48
CA SER A 73 12.37 0.25 8.57
C SER A 73 11.68 1.57 8.87
N VAL A 74 12.38 2.45 9.58
CA VAL A 74 11.88 3.77 9.97
C VAL A 74 12.33 4.80 8.94
N GLY A 75 11.45 5.76 8.63
CA GLY A 75 11.80 6.94 7.83
C GLY A 75 10.64 7.91 7.70
N GLU A 76 10.89 9.03 7.02
CA GLU A 76 9.92 10.13 6.90
C GLU A 76 8.88 9.86 5.81
N ASN A 77 9.27 9.14 4.74
CA ASN A 77 8.38 8.81 3.63
C ASN A 77 8.82 7.53 2.91
N LEU A 78 7.94 7.01 2.06
CA LEU A 78 8.16 5.78 1.31
C LEU A 78 9.44 5.82 0.45
N TYR A 79 9.81 6.98 -0.11
CA TYR A 79 11.03 7.13 -0.90
C TYR A 79 12.30 6.95 -0.06
N SER A 80 12.38 7.65 1.08
CA SER A 80 13.51 7.56 2.01
C SER A 80 13.72 6.14 2.51
N VAL A 81 12.63 5.46 2.88
CA VAL A 81 12.69 4.09 3.39
C VAL A 81 13.02 3.11 2.27
N SER A 82 12.49 3.31 1.06
CA SER A 82 12.83 2.45 -0.08
C SER A 82 14.33 2.47 -0.38
N ARG A 83 14.99 3.62 -0.24
CA ARG A 83 16.44 3.74 -0.42
C ARG A 83 17.24 3.05 0.70
N ILE A 84 16.80 3.19 1.95
CA ILE A 84 17.40 2.48 3.10
C ILE A 84 17.28 0.98 2.89
N MET A 85 16.08 0.52 2.52
CA MET A 85 15.80 -0.89 2.27
C MET A 85 16.61 -1.44 1.09
N ALA A 86 16.71 -0.69 -0.02
CA ALA A 86 17.52 -1.08 -1.16
C ALA A 86 18.99 -1.27 -0.80
N SER A 87 19.53 -0.43 0.10
CA SER A 87 20.90 -0.59 0.60
C SER A 87 21.10 -1.84 1.47
N ARG A 88 20.04 -2.31 2.15
CA ARG A 88 20.08 -3.51 3.00
C ARG A 88 19.86 -4.80 2.22
N SER A 89 18.99 -4.77 1.22
CA SER A 89 18.66 -5.95 0.39
C SER A 89 19.57 -6.12 -0.81
N ASN A 90 20.41 -5.11 -1.14
CA ASN A 90 21.15 -5.01 -2.39
C ASN A 90 20.24 -5.21 -3.63
N LYS A 91 18.99 -4.74 -3.53
CA LYS A 91 17.95 -4.85 -4.57
C LYS A 91 17.06 -3.63 -4.56
N ASP A 92 16.64 -3.18 -5.73
CA ASP A 92 15.69 -2.06 -5.83
C ASP A 92 14.29 -2.53 -5.46
N LEU A 93 13.63 -1.80 -4.55
CA LEU A 93 12.24 -2.08 -4.20
C LEU A 93 11.33 -1.82 -5.40
N PHE A 94 10.53 -2.81 -5.76
CA PHE A 94 9.58 -2.71 -6.86
C PHE A 94 8.14 -2.78 -6.35
N LEU A 95 7.50 -1.61 -6.36
CA LEU A 95 6.13 -1.39 -5.88
C LEU A 95 5.06 -1.66 -6.96
N GLY A 96 5.45 -2.01 -8.19
CA GLY A 96 4.51 -2.24 -9.28
C GLY A 96 3.56 -3.42 -9.07
N HIS A 97 3.90 -4.33 -8.15
CA HIS A 97 3.04 -5.45 -7.72
C HIS A 97 2.41 -5.23 -6.35
N LEU A 98 2.56 -4.04 -5.75
CA LEU A 98 1.91 -3.74 -4.49
C LEU A 98 0.41 -3.90 -4.66
N ARG A 99 -0.21 -4.66 -3.77
CA ARG A 99 -1.65 -4.93 -3.80
C ARG A 99 -2.38 -4.21 -2.68
N THR A 100 -1.73 -4.04 -1.54
CA THR A 100 -2.36 -3.49 -0.34
C THR A 100 -1.40 -2.60 0.45
N VAL A 101 -1.93 -1.49 0.96
CA VAL A 101 -1.32 -0.68 2.01
C VAL A 101 -2.24 -0.70 3.23
N VAL A 102 -1.70 -1.04 4.39
CA VAL A 102 -2.41 -1.03 5.68
C VAL A 102 -1.86 0.10 6.53
N LEU A 103 -2.74 0.95 7.04
CA LEU A 103 -2.41 2.06 7.91
C LEU A 103 -2.81 1.75 9.35
N GLY A 104 -1.93 2.05 10.28
CA GLY A 104 -2.28 2.15 11.69
C GLY A 104 -3.24 3.31 11.90
N VAL A 105 -4.15 3.17 12.87
CA VAL A 105 -5.11 4.23 13.20
C VAL A 105 -4.42 5.52 13.63
N ASP A 106 -3.28 5.39 14.30
CA ASP A 106 -2.41 6.45 14.80
C ASP A 106 -1.93 7.43 13.70
N VAL A 107 -1.67 6.93 12.49
CA VAL A 107 -1.31 7.76 11.33
C VAL A 107 -2.48 8.65 10.91
N ALA A 108 -3.71 8.16 11.04
CA ALA A 108 -4.92 8.86 10.62
C ALA A 108 -5.51 9.81 11.69
N GLU A 109 -5.00 9.76 12.93
CA GLU A 109 -5.45 10.66 14.02
C GLU A 109 -5.02 12.11 13.81
N ASN A 110 -3.85 12.32 13.18
CA ASN A 110 -3.33 13.64 12.83
C ASN A 110 -3.50 13.88 11.32
N PRO A 111 -4.24 14.94 10.91
CA PRO A 111 -4.45 15.25 9.50
C PRO A 111 -3.14 15.44 8.71
N ASP A 112 -2.13 16.08 9.30
CA ASP A 112 -0.88 16.36 8.60
C ASP A 112 -0.11 15.07 8.30
N ASP A 113 -0.09 14.14 9.27
CA ASP A 113 0.55 12.84 9.12
C ASP A 113 -0.17 12.00 8.05
N PHE A 114 -1.49 11.96 8.10
CA PHE A 114 -2.30 11.22 7.14
C PHE A 114 -2.12 11.74 5.72
N ARG A 115 -2.16 13.07 5.54
CA ARG A 115 -1.93 13.71 4.24
C ARG A 115 -0.54 13.41 3.71
N HIS A 116 0.48 13.50 4.56
CA HIS A 116 1.85 13.23 4.14
C HIS A 116 2.05 11.80 3.60
N ILE A 117 1.41 10.80 4.23
CA ILE A 117 1.41 9.42 3.72
C ILE A 117 0.65 9.31 2.40
N LEU A 118 -0.54 9.93 2.30
CA LEU A 118 -1.34 9.92 1.08
C LEU A 118 -0.61 10.59 -0.11
N ASP A 119 0.04 11.72 0.13
CA ASP A 119 0.84 12.43 -0.87
C ASP A 119 1.97 11.52 -1.39
N GLY A 120 2.60 10.76 -0.50
CA GLY A 120 3.62 9.78 -0.87
C GLY A 120 3.09 8.62 -1.71
N ILE A 121 1.84 8.21 -1.49
CA ILE A 121 1.16 7.18 -2.28
C ILE A 121 0.75 7.74 -3.66
N GLU A 122 0.16 8.93 -3.69
CA GLU A 122 -0.36 9.55 -4.92
C GLU A 122 0.76 9.95 -5.90
N ASN A 123 1.85 10.52 -5.38
CA ASN A 123 2.94 11.03 -6.22
C ASN A 123 3.90 9.93 -6.71
N ASN A 124 3.70 8.66 -6.32
CA ASN A 124 4.57 7.57 -6.75
C ASN A 124 4.08 6.93 -8.06
N ARG A 125 4.82 7.19 -9.14
CA ARG A 125 4.50 6.69 -10.50
C ARG A 125 4.41 5.16 -10.63
N PHE A 126 4.99 4.41 -9.69
CA PHE A 126 5.00 2.95 -9.71
C PHE A 126 3.88 2.33 -8.87
N LEU A 127 3.15 3.13 -8.09
CA LEU A 127 1.99 2.66 -7.34
C LEU A 127 0.75 2.65 -8.22
N SER A 128 0.12 1.48 -8.29
CA SER A 128 -1.15 1.35 -8.98
C SER A 128 -2.25 2.04 -8.17
N ARG A 129 -3.10 2.81 -8.85
CA ARG A 129 -4.34 3.35 -8.24
C ARG A 129 -5.28 2.25 -7.73
N ARG A 130 -5.08 0.99 -8.15
CA ARG A 130 -5.87 -0.17 -7.72
C ARG A 130 -5.37 -0.82 -6.43
N VAL A 131 -4.27 -0.33 -5.84
CA VAL A 131 -3.82 -0.76 -4.52
C VAL A 131 -4.97 -0.56 -3.54
N VAL A 132 -5.27 -1.56 -2.73
CA VAL A 132 -6.24 -1.44 -1.64
C VAL A 132 -5.59 -0.65 -0.51
N LEU A 133 -6.29 0.36 0.00
CA LEU A 133 -5.89 1.04 1.23
C LEU A 133 -6.82 0.58 2.36
N ALA A 134 -6.25 0.06 3.45
CA ALA A 134 -6.99 -0.42 4.61
C ALA A 134 -6.44 0.20 5.89
N MET A 135 -7.24 0.18 6.96
CA MET A 135 -6.83 0.65 8.29
C MET A 135 -7.03 -0.44 9.33
N THR A 136 -6.19 -0.46 10.37
CA THR A 136 -6.32 -1.34 11.53
C THR A 136 -6.35 -0.55 12.84
N GLU A 137 -7.03 -1.09 13.85
CA GLU A 137 -7.02 -0.53 15.21
C GLU A 137 -5.70 -0.78 15.94
N GLY A 138 -5.07 -1.92 15.66
CA GLY A 138 -3.77 -2.29 16.22
C GLY A 138 -2.62 -1.79 15.36
N SER A 139 -1.48 -2.47 15.43
CA SER A 139 -0.34 -2.17 14.58
C SER A 139 -0.57 -2.68 13.15
N ALA A 140 -0.29 -1.84 12.17
CA ALA A 140 -0.26 -2.22 10.76
C ALA A 140 0.79 -3.30 10.50
N LYS A 141 1.92 -3.29 11.22
CA LYS A 141 2.92 -4.37 11.18
C LYS A 141 2.29 -5.73 11.48
N GLU A 142 1.60 -5.87 12.61
CA GLU A 142 0.93 -7.12 12.98
C GLU A 142 -0.08 -7.53 11.91
N ALA A 143 -0.82 -6.55 11.38
CA ALA A 143 -1.85 -6.81 10.39
C ALA A 143 -1.30 -7.33 9.05
N VAL A 144 -0.09 -6.92 8.63
CA VAL A 144 0.55 -7.43 7.41
C VAL A 144 1.41 -8.66 7.63
N GLU A 145 1.77 -8.99 8.88
CA GLU A 145 2.54 -10.20 9.24
C GLU A 145 1.66 -11.46 9.37
N VAL A 146 0.35 -11.32 9.54
CA VAL A 146 -0.56 -12.47 9.61
C VAL A 146 -0.55 -13.23 8.29
N SER A 147 -0.17 -14.51 8.32
CA SER A 147 -0.20 -15.41 7.16
C SER A 147 -1.50 -16.24 7.14
N PRO A 148 -2.46 -15.95 6.24
CA PRO A 148 -3.73 -16.67 6.18
C PRO A 148 -3.53 -18.12 5.69
N PRO A 149 -4.17 -19.12 6.31
CA PRO A 149 -3.97 -20.54 5.96
C PRO A 149 -4.45 -20.90 4.54
N MET A 150 -5.42 -20.14 4.00
CA MET A 150 -6.00 -20.41 2.69
C MET A 150 -5.27 -19.70 1.54
N GLU A 151 -4.58 -18.59 1.82
CA GLU A 151 -3.89 -17.77 0.82
C GLU A 151 -2.67 -17.15 1.49
N LYS A 152 -1.50 -17.78 1.30
CA LYS A 152 -0.27 -17.47 2.04
C LYS A 152 0.33 -16.08 1.73
N ARG A 153 -0.22 -15.38 0.75
CA ARG A 153 0.18 -14.03 0.36
C ARG A 153 -0.85 -13.02 0.82
N VAL A 154 -0.47 -12.18 1.78
CA VAL A 154 -1.39 -11.30 2.50
C VAL A 154 -2.00 -10.23 1.59
N GLY A 155 -1.20 -9.59 0.74
CA GLY A 155 -1.66 -8.58 -0.19
C GLY A 155 -2.57 -9.17 -1.28
N GLU A 156 -2.25 -10.39 -1.76
CA GLU A 156 -3.10 -11.13 -2.70
C GLU A 156 -4.45 -11.49 -2.10
N PHE A 157 -4.46 -12.04 -0.88
CA PHE A 157 -5.68 -12.35 -0.14
C PHE A 157 -6.57 -11.11 0.03
N ILE A 158 -6.00 -10.01 0.54
CA ILE A 158 -6.72 -8.77 0.78
C ILE A 158 -7.27 -8.22 -0.54
N SER A 159 -6.43 -8.07 -1.57
CA SER A 159 -6.88 -7.59 -2.88
C SER A 159 -7.95 -8.49 -3.50
N GLY A 160 -7.84 -9.81 -3.31
CA GLY A 160 -8.81 -10.80 -3.73
C GLY A 160 -10.17 -10.64 -3.06
N ILE A 161 -10.19 -10.26 -1.77
CA ILE A 161 -11.42 -9.91 -1.03
C ILE A 161 -12.04 -8.63 -1.60
N PHE A 162 -11.25 -7.58 -1.83
CA PHE A 162 -11.76 -6.32 -2.38
C PHE A 162 -12.25 -6.44 -3.82
N ARG A 163 -11.60 -7.23 -4.68
CA ARG A 163 -12.08 -7.51 -6.04
C ARG A 163 -13.40 -8.28 -6.06
N ARG A 164 -13.78 -8.90 -4.94
CA ARG A 164 -15.05 -9.61 -4.74
C ARG A 164 -16.00 -8.83 -3.83
N SER A 165 -15.65 -7.61 -3.42
CA SER A 165 -16.42 -6.81 -2.45
C SER A 165 -17.84 -6.48 -2.95
N ASP A 166 -18.06 -6.42 -4.27
CA ASP A 166 -19.39 -6.31 -4.89
C ASP A 166 -20.35 -7.45 -4.47
N ARG A 167 -19.81 -8.56 -3.96
CA ARG A 167 -20.58 -9.71 -3.42
C ARG A 167 -20.57 -9.78 -1.88
N ILE A 168 -19.82 -8.92 -1.20
CA ILE A 168 -19.66 -8.90 0.26
C ILE A 168 -20.21 -7.58 0.79
N PRO A 169 -21.49 -7.52 1.20
CA PRO A 169 -22.19 -6.29 1.58
C PRO A 169 -21.77 -5.71 2.94
N ARG A 170 -20.51 -5.90 3.35
CA ARG A 170 -19.98 -5.49 4.67
C ARG A 170 -18.62 -4.80 4.59
N ILE A 171 -18.04 -4.72 3.40
CA ILE A 171 -16.75 -4.10 3.14
C ILE A 171 -17.02 -2.74 2.50
N VAL A 172 -16.74 -1.68 3.25
CA VAL A 172 -16.89 -0.30 2.80
C VAL A 172 -15.53 0.29 2.44
N GLY A 173 -15.52 1.17 1.44
CA GLY A 173 -14.31 1.81 0.92
C GLY A 173 -13.84 1.16 -0.38
N GLY A 174 -12.58 1.36 -0.75
CA GLY A 174 -12.13 0.99 -2.08
C GLY A 174 -10.64 1.07 -2.28
N THR A 175 -10.25 1.26 -3.54
CA THR A 175 -8.84 1.38 -3.90
C THR A 175 -8.28 2.74 -3.47
N ALA A 176 -6.95 2.87 -3.41
CA ALA A 176 -6.27 4.13 -3.16
C ALA A 176 -6.77 5.23 -4.11
N GLY A 177 -7.04 4.89 -5.38
CA GLY A 177 -7.58 5.84 -6.35
C GLY A 177 -9.04 6.29 -6.10
N ASP A 178 -9.83 5.52 -5.36
CA ASP A 178 -11.19 5.91 -4.96
C ASP A 178 -11.14 6.76 -3.68
N ILE A 179 -10.34 6.31 -2.70
CA ILE A 179 -10.13 7.03 -1.45
C ILE A 179 -9.51 8.42 -1.69
N LEU A 180 -8.46 8.51 -2.52
CA LEU A 180 -7.85 9.79 -2.86
C LEU A 180 -8.83 10.71 -3.59
N ARG A 181 -9.75 10.16 -4.40
CA ARG A 181 -10.78 10.95 -5.09
C ARG A 181 -11.78 11.53 -4.10
N ASP A 182 -12.34 10.69 -3.22
CA ASP A 182 -13.30 11.10 -2.20
C ASP A 182 -12.73 12.18 -1.27
N LEU A 183 -11.45 12.03 -0.90
CA LEU A 183 -10.71 12.99 -0.08
C LEU A 183 -10.46 14.31 -0.82
N HIS A 184 -10.16 14.29 -2.12
CA HIS A 184 -10.03 15.52 -2.91
C HIS A 184 -11.37 16.23 -3.12
N GLU A 185 -12.45 15.48 -3.34
CA GLU A 185 -13.78 16.03 -3.62
C GLU A 185 -14.45 16.60 -2.36
N SER A 186 -14.32 15.92 -1.23
CA SER A 186 -15.10 16.23 -0.02
C SER A 186 -14.28 16.33 1.26
N GLY A 187 -13.03 15.90 1.25
CA GLY A 187 -12.21 15.74 2.45
C GLY A 187 -12.62 14.56 3.34
N ASN A 188 -13.63 13.79 2.92
CA ASN A 188 -14.23 12.72 3.70
C ASN A 188 -14.19 11.42 2.91
N THR A 189 -13.97 10.31 3.60
CA THR A 189 -14.06 8.98 2.99
C THR A 189 -14.28 7.93 4.07
N ILE A 190 -14.46 6.69 3.66
CA ILE A 190 -14.46 5.54 4.55
C ILE A 190 -13.42 4.56 4.03
N ILE A 191 -12.50 4.20 4.92
CA ILE A 191 -11.41 3.27 4.61
C ILE A 191 -11.75 1.93 5.27
N PRO A 192 -11.64 0.80 4.58
CA PRO A 192 -12.00 -0.48 5.15
C PRO A 192 -11.20 -0.82 6.40
N LYS A 193 -11.88 -1.38 7.39
CA LYS A 193 -11.26 -1.83 8.64
C LYS A 193 -10.76 -3.27 8.48
N MET A 194 -9.52 -3.48 8.86
CA MET A 194 -8.86 -4.76 8.95
C MET A 194 -8.60 -5.10 10.42
N VAL A 195 -8.95 -6.33 10.80
CA VAL A 195 -8.76 -6.86 12.15
C VAL A 195 -7.88 -8.11 12.04
N PRO A 196 -6.63 -8.07 12.51
CA PRO A 196 -5.80 -9.25 12.57
C PRO A 196 -6.30 -10.21 13.66
N GLY A 197 -6.48 -11.47 13.29
CA GLY A 197 -6.58 -12.60 14.21
C GLY A 197 -5.25 -13.34 14.33
N GLU A 198 -5.20 -14.42 15.11
CA GLU A 198 -3.96 -15.20 15.31
C GLU A 198 -3.51 -15.93 14.04
N THR A 199 -4.45 -16.31 13.17
CA THR A 199 -4.18 -17.06 11.94
C THR A 199 -5.00 -16.56 10.75
N ASP A 200 -5.90 -15.60 10.93
CA ASP A 200 -6.76 -15.08 9.89
C ASP A 200 -6.82 -13.55 9.93
N ILE A 201 -7.24 -12.97 8.80
CA ILE A 201 -7.47 -11.54 8.69
C ILE A 201 -8.94 -11.34 8.39
N LYS A 202 -9.63 -10.58 9.23
CA LYS A 202 -11.01 -10.20 9.01
C LYS A 202 -11.09 -8.77 8.48
N ILE A 203 -11.76 -8.60 7.36
CA ILE A 203 -12.06 -7.27 6.79
C ILE A 203 -13.55 -7.01 6.98
N ALA A 204 -13.90 -6.10 7.86
CA ALA A 204 -15.30 -5.81 8.17
C ALA A 204 -15.47 -4.42 8.79
N GLY A 205 -16.47 -3.68 8.32
CA GLY A 205 -16.68 -2.29 8.75
C GLY A 205 -15.73 -1.32 8.03
N GLY A 206 -15.57 -0.13 8.60
CA GLY A 206 -14.68 0.90 8.03
C GLY A 206 -14.34 2.03 8.98
N GLY A 207 -13.17 2.62 8.84
CA GLY A 207 -12.77 3.84 9.52
C GLY A 207 -13.35 5.07 8.83
N ILE A 208 -14.06 5.90 9.58
CA ILE A 208 -14.64 7.14 9.10
C ILE A 208 -13.57 8.22 9.12
N ILE A 209 -13.27 8.77 7.94
CA ILE A 209 -12.38 9.92 7.78
C ILE A 209 -13.23 11.15 7.47
N ASN A 210 -13.06 12.19 8.29
CA ASN A 210 -13.68 13.49 8.08
C ASN A 210 -12.64 14.60 8.10
N ASN A 211 -12.57 15.38 7.02
CA ASN A 211 -11.54 16.39 6.80
C ASN A 211 -10.13 15.86 7.06
N PHE A 212 -9.78 14.73 6.43
CA PHE A 212 -8.47 14.06 6.58
C PHE A 212 -8.14 13.61 8.01
N LYS A 213 -9.14 13.55 8.90
CA LYS A 213 -8.98 13.07 10.28
C LYS A 213 -9.85 11.86 10.54
N PHE A 214 -9.27 10.83 11.16
CA PHE A 214 -10.02 9.71 11.69
C PHE A 214 -10.99 10.15 12.80
N ARG A 215 -12.25 9.69 12.72
CA ARG A 215 -13.31 10.03 13.69
C ARG A 215 -13.85 8.87 14.48
N GLY A 216 -13.72 7.66 13.96
CA GLY A 216 -14.27 6.47 14.59
C GLY A 216 -14.49 5.34 13.60
N TRP A 217 -14.85 4.19 14.15
CA TRP A 217 -15.10 2.98 13.39
C TRP A 217 -16.58 2.80 13.16
N LEU A 218 -16.92 2.38 11.94
CA LEU A 218 -18.22 1.91 11.52
C LEU A 218 -18.26 0.38 11.73
N GLY A 219 -19.26 -0.09 12.46
CA GLY A 219 -19.49 -1.53 12.66
C GLY A 219 -19.95 -2.22 11.37
N GLU A 220 -20.00 -3.55 11.37
CA GLU A 220 -20.39 -4.32 10.18
C GLU A 220 -21.82 -4.05 9.72
N VAL A 221 -22.74 -3.94 10.67
CA VAL A 221 -24.17 -3.70 10.39
C VAL A 221 -24.37 -2.30 9.82
N GLU A 222 -23.67 -1.32 10.39
CA GLU A 222 -23.73 0.07 9.94
C GLU A 222 -23.08 0.22 8.55
N ALA A 223 -21.97 -0.48 8.29
CA ALA A 223 -21.34 -0.56 6.99
C ALA A 223 -22.27 -1.17 5.94
N ALA A 224 -22.97 -2.25 6.27
CA ALA A 224 -23.96 -2.85 5.39
C ALA A 224 -25.11 -1.89 5.07
N HIS A 225 -25.66 -1.21 6.08
CA HIS A 225 -26.70 -0.20 5.88
C HIS A 225 -26.21 0.97 5.01
N LEU A 226 -24.97 1.40 5.19
CA LEU A 226 -24.39 2.45 4.37
C LEU A 226 -24.27 2.03 2.90
N LEU A 227 -23.83 0.80 2.63
CA LEU A 227 -23.75 0.27 1.25
C LEU A 227 -25.14 0.21 0.60
N VAL A 228 -26.18 -0.12 1.37
CA VAL A 228 -27.58 -0.08 0.91
C VAL A 228 -27.99 1.35 0.56
N LEU A 229 -27.68 2.33 1.43
CA LEU A 229 -27.98 3.74 1.19
C LEU A 229 -27.25 4.30 -0.04
N LYS A 230 -26.04 3.82 -0.32
CA LYS A 230 -25.28 4.15 -1.53
C LYS A 230 -25.80 3.44 -2.80
N GLY A 231 -26.70 2.46 -2.65
CA GLY A 231 -27.20 1.64 -3.76
C GLY A 231 -26.20 0.61 -4.29
N GLU A 232 -25.11 0.36 -3.55
CA GLU A 232 -24.05 -0.58 -3.91
C GLU A 232 -24.42 -2.03 -3.54
N THR A 233 -25.39 -2.21 -2.64
CA THR A 233 -25.94 -3.52 -2.30
C THR A 233 -27.45 -3.47 -2.08
N LYS A 234 -28.10 -4.64 -2.16
CA LYS A 234 -29.54 -4.79 -1.87
C LYS A 234 -29.69 -5.46 -0.51
N CYS A 235 -30.62 -4.99 0.32
CA CYS A 235 -31.03 -5.72 1.53
C CYS A 235 -31.44 -7.15 1.14
N LEU A 236 -30.88 -8.14 1.85
CA LEU A 236 -31.37 -9.52 1.84
C LEU A 236 -32.67 -9.63 2.65
#